data_AF-A0A2B4R369-F1
#
_entry.id   AF-A0A2B4R369-F1
#
_cell.length_a   1.000
_cell.length_b   1.000
_cell.length_c   1.000
_cell.angle_alpha   90.00
_cell.angle_beta   90.00
_cell.angle_gamma   90.00
#
_symmetry.space_group_name_H-M   'P 1'
#
loop_
_entity.id
_entity.type
_entity.pdbx_description
1 polymer ?
#
loop_
_entity_poly.entity_id
_entity_poly.type
_entity_poly.pdbx_seq_one_letter_code
_entity_poly.pdbx_strand_id
1 'polypeptide(L)'
;MCTMVLFIRGNLVCGFKAPSPLLQLPSFDIVNGIAIDTMHCIFLGVVKQLLGLWFNTKHSTQRWYCGNSVEKVDNRLLENKPPSVITRVPRSIQHHLKVWKATEYRNWVLYNSLPCLKGILHEYHQHYALLVGGNILLSGRSISPEQLETAGNLLMHFVEMYDAYYGPRYVLMNQHMLLHLKKSVIDHGPLWCSSLFVFEDRNGDIANYFHEPRMLHTNAAGTFKTIPVTAQTTVTDVISAALEKFGLKD
;
A
#
# COMPACT_ATOMS: atom_id res chain seq x y z
N MET A 1 5.45 -11.07 -0.62
CA MET A 1 6.57 -12.03 -0.70
C MET A 1 6.48 -12.82 -1.99
N CYS A 2 7.18 -12.38 -3.03
CA CYS A 2 7.50 -13.23 -4.19
C CYS A 2 9.00 -13.51 -4.08
N THR A 3 9.33 -14.50 -3.26
CA THR A 3 10.72 -14.93 -3.05
C THR A 3 11.16 -15.69 -4.29
N MET A 4 12.35 -15.36 -4.82
CA MET A 4 13.04 -16.17 -5.84
C MET A 4 12.96 -17.65 -5.46
N VAL A 5 12.37 -18.45 -6.36
CA VAL A 5 12.27 -19.90 -6.19
C VAL A 5 13.66 -20.50 -6.42
N LEU A 6 14.40 -20.75 -5.34
CA LEU A 6 15.51 -21.70 -5.38
C LEU A 6 14.91 -23.10 -5.59
N PHE A 7 15.16 -23.71 -6.75
CA PHE A 7 14.69 -25.05 -7.08
C PHE A 7 15.47 -26.11 -6.27
N ILE A 8 15.05 -26.36 -5.04
CA ILE A 8 15.42 -27.59 -4.32
C ILE A 8 14.33 -28.63 -4.59
N ARG A 9 14.66 -29.76 -5.23
CA ARG A 9 13.73 -30.87 -5.46
C ARG A 9 13.48 -31.58 -4.12
N GLY A 10 12.34 -31.29 -3.48
CA GLY A 10 11.89 -31.94 -2.24
C GLY A 10 10.38 -32.19 -2.29
N ASN A 11 9.94 -33.27 -1.64
CA ASN A 11 8.51 -33.61 -1.51
C ASN A 11 7.81 -32.53 -0.66
N LEU A 12 6.64 -32.08 -1.11
CA LEU A 12 5.83 -31.11 -0.38
C LEU A 12 5.22 -31.76 0.86
N VAL A 13 5.43 -31.17 2.05
CA VAL A 13 4.70 -31.54 3.27
C VAL A 13 3.92 -30.31 3.72
N CYS A 14 2.58 -30.41 3.75
CA CYS A 14 1.68 -29.29 4.11
C CYS A 14 1.92 -28.00 3.30
N GLY A 15 2.34 -28.12 2.02
CA GLY A 15 2.65 -26.98 1.15
C GLY A 15 4.04 -26.35 1.35
N PHE A 16 4.83 -26.83 2.30
CA PHE A 16 6.22 -26.42 2.49
C PHE A 16 7.16 -27.35 1.71
N LYS A 17 8.05 -26.75 0.91
CA LYS A 17 9.04 -27.50 0.10
C LYS A 17 10.30 -27.84 0.89
N ALA A 18 10.78 -26.89 1.69
CA ALA A 18 11.89 -27.02 2.62
C ALA A 18 11.90 -25.83 3.58
N PRO A 19 12.50 -25.94 4.78
CA PRO A 19 12.78 -24.80 5.64
C PRO A 19 13.66 -23.78 4.92
N SER A 20 13.41 -22.48 5.14
CA SER A 20 14.26 -21.42 4.59
C SER A 20 15.70 -21.57 5.11
N PRO A 21 16.74 -21.44 4.27
CA PRO A 21 18.14 -21.42 4.73
C PRO A 21 18.40 -20.33 5.78
N LEU A 22 17.60 -19.27 5.80
CA LEU A 22 17.68 -18.22 6.82
C LEU A 22 17.43 -18.74 8.25
N LEU A 23 16.69 -19.84 8.41
CA LEU A 23 16.48 -20.47 9.72
C LEU A 23 17.75 -21.08 10.31
N GLN A 24 18.78 -21.30 9.48
CA GLN A 24 20.06 -21.87 9.91
C GLN A 24 21.06 -20.80 10.34
N LEU A 25 20.77 -19.52 10.12
CA LEU A 25 21.64 -18.43 10.51
C LEU A 25 21.59 -18.24 12.03
N PRO A 26 22.72 -18.38 12.75
CA PRO A 26 22.75 -18.12 14.18
C PRO A 26 22.31 -16.67 14.45
N SER A 27 21.43 -16.50 15.43
CA SER A 27 20.93 -15.20 15.88
C SER A 27 20.06 -14.41 14.89
N PHE A 28 19.64 -15.00 13.75
CA PHE A 28 18.66 -14.37 12.88
C PHE A 28 17.23 -14.74 13.31
N ASP A 29 16.48 -13.75 13.79
CA ASP A 29 15.06 -13.91 14.06
C ASP A 29 14.30 -13.80 12.74
N ILE A 30 13.70 -14.89 12.26
CA ILE A 30 12.97 -14.88 10.98
C ILE A 30 11.68 -14.05 11.03
N VAL A 31 11.11 -13.86 12.23
CA VAL A 31 9.85 -13.12 12.42
C VAL A 31 10.14 -11.63 12.50
N ASN A 32 11.09 -11.23 13.34
CA ASN A 32 11.44 -9.82 13.55
C ASN A 32 12.55 -9.31 12.63
N GLY A 33 13.28 -10.20 11.94
CA GLY A 33 14.41 -9.85 11.07
C GLY A 33 14.00 -9.59 9.62
N ILE A 34 12.73 -9.79 9.27
CA ILE A 34 12.21 -9.56 7.92
C ILE A 34 11.18 -8.45 7.96
N ALA A 35 11.53 -7.31 7.37
CA ALA A 35 10.63 -6.18 7.25
C ALA A 35 9.44 -6.49 6.35
N ILE A 36 8.30 -5.88 6.67
CA ILE A 36 7.11 -5.96 5.82
C ILE A 36 7.31 -5.01 4.63
N ASP A 37 7.26 -5.57 3.42
CA ASP A 37 7.34 -4.74 2.22
C ASP A 37 6.02 -4.00 1.98
N THR A 38 6.08 -2.68 2.15
CA THR A 38 4.97 -1.75 1.95
C THR A 38 4.39 -1.80 0.55
N MET A 39 5.23 -2.03 -0.47
CA MET A 39 4.80 -2.03 -1.87
C MET A 39 3.79 -3.14 -2.15
N HIS A 40 4.13 -4.37 -1.76
CA HIS A 40 3.23 -5.52 -1.94
C HIS A 40 2.13 -5.58 -0.89
N CYS A 41 2.42 -5.22 0.37
CA CYS A 41 1.45 -5.32 1.45
C CYS A 41 0.31 -4.30 1.28
N ILE A 42 0.66 -3.01 1.22
CA ILE A 42 -0.35 -1.94 1.21
C ILE A 42 -0.84 -1.68 -0.22
N PHE A 43 0.06 -1.37 -1.16
CA PHE A 43 -0.34 -0.84 -2.46
C PHE A 43 -0.88 -1.92 -3.40
N LEU A 44 -0.10 -2.98 -3.66
CA LEU A 44 -0.54 -4.09 -4.52
C LEU A 44 -1.42 -5.11 -3.79
N GLY A 45 -1.47 -5.06 -2.46
CA GLY A 45 -2.27 -5.95 -1.62
C GLY A 45 -3.60 -5.32 -1.25
N VAL A 46 -3.63 -4.58 -0.14
CA VAL A 46 -4.86 -4.02 0.44
C VAL A 46 -5.55 -3.04 -0.51
N VAL A 47 -4.82 -2.06 -1.06
CA VAL A 47 -5.41 -0.98 -1.88
C VAL A 47 -5.89 -1.51 -3.23
N LYS A 48 -5.11 -2.38 -3.87
CA LYS A 48 -5.53 -3.05 -5.10
C LYS A 48 -6.81 -3.88 -4.90
N GLN A 49 -6.93 -4.58 -3.77
CA GLN A 49 -8.14 -5.32 -3.44
C GLN A 49 -9.34 -4.38 -3.24
N LEU A 50 -9.18 -3.30 -2.47
CA LEU A 50 -10.25 -2.31 -2.23
C LEU A 50 -10.76 -1.69 -3.53
N LEU A 51 -9.86 -1.27 -4.43
CA LEU A 51 -10.24 -0.75 -5.74
C LEU A 51 -10.99 -1.80 -6.58
N GLY A 52 -10.57 -3.07 -6.48
CA GLY A 52 -11.30 -4.20 -7.07
C GLY A 52 -12.71 -4.35 -6.49
N LEU A 53 -12.88 -4.21 -5.17
CA LEU A 53 -14.20 -4.29 -4.52
C LEU A 53 -15.11 -3.13 -4.93
N TRP A 54 -14.58 -1.92 -5.02
CA TRP A 54 -15.37 -0.71 -5.28
C TRP A 54 -15.77 -0.55 -6.75
N PHE A 55 -14.91 -0.93 -7.69
CA PHE A 55 -15.10 -0.62 -9.11
C PHE A 55 -15.38 -1.81 -10.02
N ASN A 56 -15.22 -3.06 -9.55
CA ASN A 56 -15.51 -4.23 -10.37
C ASN A 56 -17.01 -4.53 -10.40
N THR A 57 -17.59 -4.61 -11.60
CA THR A 57 -19.03 -4.89 -11.82
C THR A 57 -19.50 -6.22 -11.24
N LYS A 58 -18.57 -7.17 -10.97
CA LYS A 58 -18.87 -8.41 -10.23
C LYS A 58 -19.43 -8.15 -8.83
N HIS A 59 -19.21 -6.97 -8.27
CA HIS A 59 -19.69 -6.56 -6.94
C HIS A 59 -20.82 -5.54 -7.00
N SER A 60 -21.50 -5.37 -8.15
CA SER A 60 -22.52 -4.33 -8.35
C SER A 60 -23.70 -4.36 -7.36
N THR A 61 -23.94 -5.51 -6.73
CA THR A 61 -24.99 -5.69 -5.71
C THR A 61 -24.54 -5.37 -4.28
N GLN A 62 -23.25 -5.09 -4.08
CA GLN A 62 -22.69 -4.84 -2.76
C GLN A 62 -22.79 -3.36 -2.38
N ARG A 63 -22.96 -3.07 -1.09
CA ARG A 63 -23.13 -1.69 -0.59
C ARG A 63 -21.92 -0.78 -0.83
N TRP A 64 -20.71 -1.35 -0.81
CA TRP A 64 -19.46 -0.64 -1.07
C TRP A 64 -19.16 -0.40 -2.55
N TYR A 65 -19.97 -0.95 -3.46
CA TYR A 65 -19.73 -0.77 -4.89
C TYR A 65 -20.06 0.65 -5.31
N CYS A 66 -19.09 1.32 -5.94
CA CYS A 66 -19.24 2.66 -6.48
C CYS A 66 -18.82 2.75 -7.97
N GLY A 67 -18.79 1.62 -8.68
CA GLY A 67 -18.42 1.58 -10.10
C GLY A 67 -19.29 2.45 -11.02
N ASN A 68 -20.54 2.72 -10.62
CA ASN A 68 -21.43 3.64 -11.35
C ASN A 68 -20.95 5.11 -11.32
N SER A 69 -20.07 5.45 -10.38
CA SER A 69 -19.49 6.79 -10.24
C SER A 69 -18.03 6.86 -10.72
N VAL A 70 -17.53 5.83 -11.43
CA VAL A 70 -16.12 5.76 -11.84
C VAL A 70 -15.70 6.94 -12.71
N GLU A 71 -16.57 7.41 -13.62
CA GLU A 71 -16.30 8.58 -14.46
C GLU A 71 -16.08 9.85 -13.61
N LYS A 72 -16.88 10.02 -12.55
CA LYS A 72 -16.72 11.13 -11.61
C LYS A 72 -15.40 11.04 -10.85
N VAL A 73 -14.97 9.83 -10.49
CA VAL A 73 -13.67 9.59 -9.82
C VAL A 73 -12.53 9.89 -10.78
N ASP A 74 -12.61 9.45 -12.04
CA ASP A 74 -11.61 9.69 -13.08
C ASP A 74 -11.49 11.18 -13.42
N ASN A 75 -12.60 11.91 -13.51
CA ASN A 75 -12.58 13.36 -13.72
C ASN A 75 -11.86 14.09 -12.57
N ARG A 76 -12.18 13.74 -11.32
CA ARG A 76 -11.48 14.28 -10.15
C ARG A 76 -9.99 13.94 -10.14
N LEU A 77 -9.64 12.73 -10.60
CA LEU A 77 -8.27 12.26 -10.69
C LEU A 77 -7.45 13.06 -11.72
N LEU A 78 -8.09 13.54 -12.79
CA LEU A 78 -7.49 14.42 -13.80
C LEU A 78 -7.40 15.88 -13.35
N GLU A 79 -8.38 16.36 -12.59
CA GLU A 79 -8.39 17.72 -12.02
C GLU A 79 -7.33 17.91 -10.93
N ASN A 80 -7.03 16.84 -10.20
CA ASN A 80 -6.05 16.87 -9.12
C ASN A 80 -4.66 17.08 -9.71
N LYS A 81 -4.13 18.31 -9.63
CA LYS A 81 -2.75 18.60 -10.04
C LYS A 81 -1.81 17.93 -9.05
N PRO A 82 -1.12 16.85 -9.43
CA PRO A 82 -0.20 16.26 -8.51
C PRO A 82 0.97 17.23 -8.29
N PRO A 83 1.69 17.12 -7.16
CA PRO A 83 2.89 17.90 -6.95
C PRO A 83 3.88 17.71 -8.10
N SER A 84 4.70 18.72 -8.41
CA SER A 84 5.66 18.71 -9.54
C SER A 84 6.61 17.51 -9.57
N VAL A 85 6.76 16.82 -8.43
CA VAL A 85 7.53 15.58 -8.26
C VAL A 85 6.90 14.38 -8.97
N ILE A 86 5.58 14.40 -9.19
CA ILE A 86 4.86 13.35 -9.91
C ILE A 86 4.71 13.81 -11.36
N THR A 87 5.58 13.27 -12.20
CA THR A 87 5.66 13.68 -13.62
C THR A 87 4.63 13.02 -14.51
N ARG A 88 3.89 12.01 -14.02
CA ARG A 88 2.93 11.25 -14.80
C ARG A 88 1.51 11.46 -14.29
N VAL A 89 0.63 11.85 -15.21
CA VAL A 89 -0.81 11.92 -14.98
C VAL A 89 -1.31 10.50 -14.62
N PRO A 90 -2.10 10.35 -13.56
CA PRO A 90 -2.69 9.06 -13.20
C PRO A 90 -3.57 8.52 -14.34
N ARG A 91 -3.47 7.22 -14.63
CA ARG A 91 -4.31 6.57 -15.64
C ARG A 91 -5.71 6.32 -15.09
N SER A 92 -6.72 6.40 -15.97
CA SER A 92 -8.13 6.13 -15.63
C SER A 92 -8.32 4.80 -14.88
N ILE A 93 -9.12 4.82 -13.81
CA ILE A 93 -9.56 3.64 -13.07
C ILE A 93 -10.47 2.78 -13.96
N GLN A 94 -11.41 3.38 -14.67
CA GLN A 94 -12.37 2.67 -15.52
C GLN A 94 -11.68 1.78 -16.56
N HIS A 95 -10.64 2.31 -17.20
CA HIS A 95 -9.99 1.63 -18.32
C HIS A 95 -8.69 0.89 -17.95
N HIS A 96 -7.95 1.36 -16.95
CA HIS A 96 -6.57 0.91 -16.73
C HIS A 96 -6.30 0.26 -15.38
N LEU A 97 -7.27 0.16 -14.47
CA LEU A 97 -7.04 -0.35 -13.11
C LEU A 97 -6.37 -1.75 -13.09
N LYS A 98 -6.66 -2.61 -14.08
CA LYS A 98 -6.07 -3.96 -14.20
C LYS A 98 -4.56 -3.94 -14.49
N VAL A 99 -4.07 -2.87 -15.11
CA VAL A 99 -2.67 -2.70 -15.55
C VAL A 99 -1.94 -1.60 -14.79
N TRP A 100 -2.53 -1.08 -13.71
CA TRP A 100 -1.87 -0.14 -12.82
C TRP A 100 -0.61 -0.76 -12.21
N LYS A 101 0.46 0.04 -12.19
CA LYS A 101 1.73 -0.30 -11.54
C LYS A 101 1.64 0.04 -10.06
N ALA A 102 2.52 -0.56 -9.25
CA ALA A 102 2.63 -0.26 -7.82
C ALA A 102 2.75 1.25 -7.52
N THR A 103 3.42 2.01 -8.38
CA THR A 103 3.62 3.46 -8.22
C THR A 103 2.32 4.25 -8.36
N GLU A 104 1.37 3.78 -9.17
CA GLU A 104 0.05 4.40 -9.30
C GLU A 104 -0.80 4.14 -8.06
N TYR A 105 -0.77 2.93 -7.52
CA TYR A 105 -1.44 2.63 -6.24
C TYR A 105 -0.84 3.45 -5.09
N ARG A 106 0.48 3.65 -5.06
CA ARG A 106 1.13 4.54 -4.09
C ARG A 106 0.64 5.98 -4.23
N ASN A 107 0.64 6.52 -5.45
CA ASN A 107 0.20 7.89 -5.70
C ASN A 107 -1.30 8.06 -5.41
N TRP A 108 -2.10 7.03 -5.69
CA TRP A 108 -3.51 6.97 -5.32
C TRP A 108 -3.67 7.16 -3.82
N VAL A 109 -3.02 6.35 -2.98
CA VAL A 109 -3.08 6.46 -1.52
C VAL A 109 -2.64 7.84 -1.04
N LEU A 110 -1.47 8.31 -1.50
CA LEU A 110 -0.84 9.51 -0.95
C LEU A 110 -1.51 10.83 -1.34
N TYR A 111 -2.14 10.90 -2.52
CA TYR A 111 -2.55 12.19 -3.10
C TYR A 111 -3.99 12.25 -3.59
N ASN A 112 -4.50 11.15 -4.16
CA ASN A 112 -5.72 11.22 -4.96
C ASN A 112 -6.94 10.61 -4.28
N SER A 113 -6.73 9.54 -3.53
CA SER A 113 -7.80 8.64 -3.10
C SER A 113 -8.87 9.33 -2.23
N LEU A 114 -8.48 9.97 -1.13
CA LEU A 114 -9.41 10.65 -0.23
C LEU A 114 -10.21 11.78 -0.91
N PRO A 115 -9.61 12.74 -1.64
CA PRO A 115 -10.39 13.77 -2.32
C PRO A 115 -11.25 13.20 -3.45
N CYS A 116 -10.73 12.24 -4.23
CA CYS A 116 -11.47 11.66 -5.35
C CYS A 116 -12.70 10.86 -4.89
N LEU A 117 -12.63 10.19 -3.73
CA LEU A 117 -13.71 9.36 -3.19
C LEU A 117 -14.69 10.11 -2.28
N LYS A 118 -14.43 11.39 -1.94
CA LYS A 118 -15.27 12.17 -1.03
C LYS A 118 -16.70 12.32 -1.57
N GLY A 119 -17.69 11.90 -0.79
CA GLY A 119 -19.11 11.92 -1.18
C GLY A 119 -19.48 10.91 -2.27
N ILE A 120 -18.61 9.93 -2.54
CA ILE A 120 -18.89 8.76 -3.40
C ILE A 120 -18.93 7.51 -2.54
N LEU A 121 -17.89 7.31 -1.72
CA LEU A 121 -17.93 6.33 -0.65
C LEU A 121 -18.55 7.00 0.59
N HIS A 122 -19.60 6.39 1.13
CA HIS A 122 -20.27 6.85 2.36
C HIS A 122 -19.41 6.47 3.59
N GLU A 123 -19.86 5.54 4.42
CA GLU A 123 -19.12 5.07 5.60
C GLU A 123 -17.74 4.47 5.25
N TYR A 124 -17.57 3.92 4.05
CA TYR A 124 -16.31 3.35 3.56
C TYR A 124 -15.19 4.38 3.36
N HIS A 125 -15.55 5.66 3.18
CA HIS A 125 -14.56 6.73 3.01
C HIS A 125 -13.77 6.98 4.30
N GLN A 126 -14.47 7.05 5.43
CA GLN A 126 -13.86 7.22 6.75
C GLN A 126 -13.09 5.98 7.18
N HIS A 127 -13.61 4.79 6.89
CA HIS A 127 -12.87 3.54 7.11
C HIS A 127 -11.57 3.53 6.31
N TYR A 128 -11.61 3.85 5.02
CA TYR A 128 -10.41 3.92 4.19
C TYR A 128 -9.42 5.02 4.62
N ALA A 129 -9.90 6.13 5.19
CA ALA A 129 -9.05 7.17 5.74
C ALA A 129 -8.14 6.69 6.88
N LEU A 130 -8.57 5.67 7.65
CA LEU A 130 -7.73 5.04 8.67
C LEU A 130 -6.47 4.41 8.05
N LEU A 131 -6.64 3.65 6.96
CA LEU A 131 -5.52 3.06 6.22
C LEU A 131 -4.58 4.14 5.65
N VAL A 132 -5.16 5.18 5.03
CA VAL A 132 -4.37 6.28 4.44
C VAL A 132 -3.58 7.02 5.53
N GLY A 133 -4.21 7.30 6.67
CA GLY A 133 -3.58 7.99 7.79
C GLY A 133 -2.46 7.18 8.44
N GLY A 134 -2.70 5.90 8.73
CA GLY A 134 -1.67 4.99 9.23
C GLY A 134 -0.47 4.91 8.28
N ASN A 135 -0.72 4.75 6.98
CA ASN A 135 0.34 4.73 5.98
C ASN A 135 1.15 6.04 5.93
N ILE A 136 0.50 7.19 6.00
CA ILE A 136 1.18 8.50 5.92
C ILE A 136 2.04 8.75 7.16
N LEU A 137 1.51 8.48 8.37
CA LEU A 137 2.25 8.64 9.62
C LEU A 137 3.48 7.73 9.65
N LEU A 138 3.32 6.45 9.29
CA LEU A 138 4.43 5.49 9.25
C LEU A 138 5.42 5.72 8.09
N SER A 139 5.09 6.61 7.15
CA SER A 139 5.96 7.02 6.05
C SER A 139 6.68 8.35 6.32
N GLY A 140 6.58 8.89 7.54
CA GLY A 140 7.23 10.13 7.94
C GLY A 140 8.76 10.09 7.81
N ARG A 141 9.39 11.27 7.61
CA ARG A 141 10.86 11.41 7.71
C ARG A 141 11.36 11.23 9.13
N SER A 142 10.56 11.71 10.08
CA SER A 142 10.71 11.51 11.51
C SER A 142 9.32 11.12 12.01
N ILE A 143 9.26 10.15 12.91
CA ILE A 143 8.02 9.60 13.45
C ILE A 143 8.15 9.68 14.97
N SER A 144 7.34 10.52 15.60
CA SER A 144 7.32 10.60 17.07
C SER A 144 6.65 9.35 17.67
N PRO A 145 6.89 9.03 18.96
CA PRO A 145 6.20 7.94 19.64
C PRO A 145 4.66 8.07 19.57
N GLU A 146 4.13 9.28 19.67
CA GLU A 146 2.69 9.56 19.61
C GLU A 146 2.14 9.31 18.19
N GLN A 147 2.88 9.74 17.15
CA GLN A 147 2.51 9.47 15.76
C GLN A 147 2.54 7.98 15.45
N LEU A 148 3.53 7.26 16.00
CA LEU A 148 3.67 5.82 15.85
C LEU A 148 2.50 5.08 16.53
N GLU A 149 2.11 5.50 17.73
CA GLU A 149 0.94 4.94 18.44
C GLU A 149 -0.35 5.22 17.67
N THR A 150 -0.57 6.47 17.28
CA THR A 150 -1.73 6.90 16.48
C THR A 150 -1.85 6.06 15.21
N ALA A 151 -0.74 5.87 14.49
CA ALA A 151 -0.73 5.08 13.27
C ALA A 151 -1.06 3.61 13.52
N GLY A 152 -0.56 3.03 14.62
CA GLY A 152 -0.92 1.68 15.05
C GLY A 152 -2.42 1.53 15.30
N ASN A 153 -3.01 2.46 16.04
CA ASN A 153 -4.45 2.44 16.37
C ASN A 153 -5.32 2.61 15.12
N LEU A 154 -4.94 3.52 14.21
CA LEU A 154 -5.62 3.69 12.93
C LEU A 154 -5.63 2.38 12.11
N LEU A 155 -4.48 1.71 12.00
CA LEU A 155 -4.38 0.46 11.25
C LEU A 155 -5.10 -0.69 11.94
N MET A 156 -5.07 -0.74 13.28
CA MET A 156 -5.81 -1.73 14.06
C MET A 156 -7.31 -1.61 13.82
N HIS A 157 -7.88 -0.42 13.98
CA HIS A 157 -9.29 -0.18 13.73
C HIS A 157 -9.68 -0.40 12.26
N PHE A 158 -8.80 -0.08 11.32
CA PHE A 158 -9.05 -0.42 9.91
C PHE A 158 -9.23 -1.93 9.73
N VAL A 159 -8.40 -2.75 10.36
CA VAL A 159 -8.47 -4.22 10.27
C VAL A 159 -9.66 -4.78 11.04
N GLU A 160 -9.93 -4.30 12.24
CA GLU A 160 -11.07 -4.73 13.08
C GLU A 160 -12.41 -4.52 12.38
N MET A 161 -12.57 -3.42 11.66
CA MET A 161 -13.83 -3.12 10.96
C MET A 161 -13.91 -3.76 9.57
N TYR A 162 -12.83 -4.35 9.06
CA TYR A 162 -12.75 -4.79 7.65
C TYR A 162 -13.78 -5.88 7.32
N ASP A 163 -13.99 -6.83 8.23
CA ASP A 163 -14.93 -7.94 8.04
C ASP A 163 -16.40 -7.47 8.05
N ALA A 164 -16.75 -6.52 8.92
CA ALA A 164 -18.07 -5.92 9.00
C ALA A 164 -18.38 -5.10 7.74
N TYR A 165 -17.37 -4.42 7.20
CA TYR A 165 -17.54 -3.56 6.03
C TYR A 165 -17.53 -4.33 4.71
N TYR A 166 -16.65 -5.32 4.53
CA TYR A 166 -16.47 -5.99 3.23
C TYR A 166 -16.86 -7.47 3.25
N GLY A 167 -16.93 -8.09 4.42
CA GLY A 167 -17.18 -9.52 4.62
C GLY A 167 -15.90 -10.32 4.90
N PRO A 168 -15.98 -11.39 5.71
CA PRO A 168 -14.81 -12.15 6.18
C PRO A 168 -13.99 -12.79 5.06
N ARG A 169 -14.63 -13.12 3.93
CA ARG A 169 -13.97 -13.66 2.74
C ARG A 169 -12.87 -12.73 2.17
N TYR A 170 -12.97 -11.43 2.43
CA TYR A 170 -12.04 -10.44 1.90
C TYR A 170 -10.95 -10.03 2.91
N VAL A 171 -10.98 -10.56 4.13
CA VAL A 171 -9.89 -10.42 5.10
C VAL A 171 -8.78 -11.39 4.71
N LEU A 172 -7.80 -10.90 3.95
CA LEU A 172 -6.66 -11.68 3.48
C LEU A 172 -5.42 -11.39 4.34
N MET A 173 -4.34 -12.14 4.06
CA MET A 173 -3.06 -11.98 4.76
C MET A 173 -2.58 -10.52 4.81
N ASN A 174 -2.73 -9.77 3.70
CA ASN A 174 -2.24 -8.39 3.64
C ASN A 174 -2.96 -7.46 4.63
N GLN A 175 -4.25 -7.69 4.96
CA GLN A 175 -4.95 -6.95 6.00
C GLN A 175 -4.35 -7.27 7.37
N HIS A 176 -4.11 -8.55 7.66
CA HIS A 176 -3.50 -8.96 8.92
C HIS A 176 -2.10 -8.35 9.10
N MET A 177 -1.29 -8.30 8.02
CA MET A 177 0.04 -7.70 8.05
C MET A 177 0.03 -6.22 8.47
N LEU A 178 -1.09 -5.50 8.30
CA LEU A 178 -1.20 -4.10 8.74
C LEU A 178 -1.04 -3.94 10.26
N LEU A 179 -1.49 -4.94 11.04
CA LEU A 179 -1.36 -4.94 12.50
C LEU A 179 0.11 -4.96 12.96
N HIS A 180 0.99 -5.45 12.10
CA HIS A 180 2.42 -5.59 12.39
C HIS A 180 3.26 -4.43 11.84
N LEU A 181 2.67 -3.49 11.11
CA LEU A 181 3.43 -2.38 10.49
C LEU A 181 4.05 -1.44 11.53
N LYS A 182 3.36 -1.18 12.65
CA LYS A 182 3.93 -0.40 13.77
C LYS A 182 5.23 -1.04 14.27
N LYS A 183 5.22 -2.34 14.54
CA LYS A 183 6.39 -3.10 15.00
C LYS A 183 7.48 -3.14 13.92
N SER A 184 7.11 -3.39 12.67
CA SER A 184 8.05 -3.35 11.54
C SER A 184 8.75 -2.00 11.41
N VAL A 185 8.08 -0.88 11.72
CA VAL A 185 8.69 0.46 11.69
C VAL A 185 9.64 0.69 12.87
N ILE A 186 9.32 0.14 14.05
CA ILE A 186 10.23 0.17 15.20
C ILE A 186 11.53 -0.58 14.87
N ASP A 187 11.42 -1.75 14.24
CA ASP A 187 12.56 -2.64 14.00
C ASP A 187 13.40 -2.24 12.77
N HIS A 188 12.76 -1.73 11.72
CA HIS A 188 13.38 -1.56 10.40
C HIS A 188 13.34 -0.12 9.87
N GLY A 189 12.77 0.80 10.64
CA GLY A 189 12.59 2.19 10.23
C GLY A 189 11.32 2.41 9.40
N PRO A 190 11.09 3.66 8.93
CA PRO A 190 9.88 4.05 8.23
C PRO A 190 9.52 3.15 7.03
N LEU A 191 8.24 3.10 6.65
CA LEU A 191 7.72 2.19 5.60
C LEU A 191 8.43 2.28 4.24
N TRP A 192 9.07 3.41 3.93
CA TRP A 192 9.82 3.58 2.70
C TRP A 192 11.18 2.86 2.72
N CYS A 193 11.73 2.52 3.90
CA CYS A 193 12.99 1.78 4.05
C CYS A 193 12.87 0.32 3.60
N SER A 194 11.72 -0.32 3.83
CA SER A 194 11.48 -1.73 3.47
C SER A 194 10.82 -1.91 2.10
N SER A 195 10.61 -0.82 1.37
CA SER A 195 9.84 -0.86 0.13
C SER A 195 10.65 -1.42 -1.05
N LEU A 196 10.03 -2.35 -1.79
CA LEU A 196 10.66 -3.01 -2.93
C LEU A 196 10.57 -2.26 -4.27
N PHE A 197 10.16 -0.99 -4.29
CA PHE A 197 10.04 -0.20 -5.52
C PHE A 197 11.33 -0.16 -6.34
N VAL A 198 12.47 0.01 -5.67
CA VAL A 198 13.79 0.10 -6.32
C VAL A 198 14.18 -1.22 -6.97
N PHE A 199 13.86 -2.34 -6.33
CA PHE A 199 14.17 -3.67 -6.86
C PHE A 199 13.26 -4.05 -8.03
N GLU A 200 11.96 -3.74 -7.94
CA GLU A 200 11.03 -4.01 -9.05
C GLU A 200 11.38 -3.19 -10.31
N ASP A 201 11.79 -1.93 -10.14
CA ASP A 201 12.27 -1.09 -11.24
C ASP A 201 13.53 -1.70 -11.89
N ARG A 202 14.50 -2.13 -11.07
CA ARG A 202 15.75 -2.75 -11.52
C ARG A 202 15.56 -4.12 -12.17
N ASN A 203 14.49 -4.85 -11.86
CA ASN A 203 14.21 -6.13 -12.53
C ASN A 203 13.99 -5.95 -14.04
N GLY A 204 13.44 -4.81 -14.47
CA GLY A 204 13.31 -4.47 -15.89
C GLY A 204 14.68 -4.29 -16.56
N ASP A 205 15.59 -3.58 -15.89
CA ASP A 205 16.97 -3.40 -16.37
C ASP A 205 17.67 -4.75 -16.49
N ILE A 206 17.58 -5.59 -15.45
CA ILE A 206 18.19 -6.92 -15.41
C ILE A 206 17.64 -7.81 -16.53
N ALA A 207 16.33 -7.80 -16.76
CA ALA A 207 15.73 -8.55 -17.87
C ALA A 207 16.31 -8.11 -19.23
N ASN A 208 16.48 -6.80 -19.43
CA ASN A 208 17.10 -6.27 -20.66
C ASN A 208 18.57 -6.69 -20.79
N TYR A 209 19.34 -6.77 -19.69
CA TYR A 209 20.72 -7.28 -19.71
C TYR A 209 20.83 -8.73 -20.21
N PHE A 210 19.86 -9.58 -19.91
CA PHE A 210 19.85 -10.95 -20.43
C PHE A 210 19.37 -11.05 -21.88
N HIS A 211 18.78 -9.99 -22.41
CA HIS A 211 18.30 -9.92 -23.80
C HIS A 211 19.26 -9.20 -24.77
N GLU A 212 20.20 -8.36 -24.30
CA GLU A 212 21.18 -7.67 -25.15
C GLU A 212 22.65 -7.85 -24.69
N PRO A 213 23.52 -8.52 -25.48
CA PRO A 213 24.95 -8.62 -25.17
C PRO A 213 25.72 -7.43 -25.75
N ARG A 214 25.60 -6.22 -25.18
CA ARG A 214 26.61 -5.13 -25.28
C ARG A 214 26.23 -3.88 -24.47
N MET A 215 27.04 -3.61 -23.45
CA MET A 215 27.48 -2.31 -22.90
C MET A 215 26.57 -1.09 -23.10
N LEU A 216 26.13 -0.46 -22.00
CA LEU A 216 26.25 0.98 -21.76
C LEU A 216 26.09 1.28 -20.26
N HIS A 217 27.04 2.04 -19.71
CA HIS A 217 27.03 2.55 -18.34
C HIS A 217 26.10 3.77 -18.25
N THR A 218 25.05 3.75 -17.44
CA THR A 218 24.39 5.00 -17.00
C THR A 218 23.78 4.91 -15.59
N ASN A 219 24.31 5.79 -14.74
CA ASN A 219 23.88 6.30 -13.44
C ASN A 219 22.52 5.86 -12.87
N ALA A 220 22.60 5.05 -11.82
CA ALA A 220 21.50 4.55 -11.01
C ALA A 220 21.26 5.38 -9.73
N ALA A 221 21.07 6.70 -9.83
CA ALA A 221 20.72 7.54 -8.68
C ALA A 221 19.19 7.75 -8.61
N GLY A 222 18.46 6.76 -8.07
CA GLY A 222 17.04 6.90 -7.79
C GLY A 222 16.81 7.79 -6.58
N THR A 223 16.25 8.99 -6.79
CA THR A 223 15.95 9.91 -5.69
C THR A 223 14.69 9.47 -4.96
N PHE A 224 14.79 9.08 -3.69
CA PHE A 224 13.64 9.05 -2.77
C PHE A 224 13.22 10.51 -2.51
N LYS A 225 12.21 11.00 -3.22
CA LYS A 225 11.67 12.35 -3.03
C LYS A 225 10.37 12.31 -2.27
N THR A 226 10.25 13.26 -1.36
CA THR A 226 9.33 13.25 -0.22
C THR A 226 7.93 13.71 -0.55
N ILE A 227 6.98 13.29 0.29
CA ILE A 227 5.59 13.73 0.27
C ILE A 227 5.57 15.26 0.47
N PRO A 228 5.05 16.03 -0.49
CA PRO A 228 4.94 17.49 -0.37
C PRO A 228 3.79 17.91 0.54
N VAL A 229 4.00 19.07 1.17
CA VAL A 229 3.20 19.65 2.27
C VAL A 229 1.72 19.84 1.91
N THR A 230 1.38 20.04 0.64
CA THR A 230 0.00 20.28 0.19
C THR A 230 -0.93 19.08 0.36
N ALA A 231 -0.40 17.85 0.40
CA ALA A 231 -1.18 16.65 0.67
C ALA A 231 -1.52 16.50 2.17
N GLN A 232 -0.73 17.11 3.06
CA GLN A 232 -0.91 16.98 4.50
C GLN A 232 -2.19 17.67 5.00
N THR A 233 -2.63 18.78 4.40
CA THR A 233 -3.78 19.54 4.91
C THR A 233 -5.10 18.78 4.76
N THR A 234 -5.41 18.27 3.56
CA THR A 234 -6.64 17.48 3.30
C THR A 234 -6.65 16.14 4.03
N VAL A 235 -5.47 15.55 4.22
CA VAL A 235 -5.28 14.32 4.98
C VAL A 235 -5.50 14.57 6.47
N THR A 236 -5.02 15.67 7.02
CA THR A 236 -5.16 16.00 8.45
C THR A 236 -6.62 16.24 8.81
N ASP A 237 -7.42 16.91 7.97
CA ASP A 237 -8.85 17.14 8.24
C ASP A 237 -9.65 15.84 8.23
N VAL A 238 -9.38 14.95 7.26
CA VAL A 238 -10.10 13.67 7.13
C VAL A 238 -9.65 12.68 8.22
N ILE A 239 -8.36 12.64 8.55
CA ILE A 239 -7.86 11.86 9.69
C ILE A 239 -8.45 12.41 10.98
N SER A 240 -8.48 13.73 11.19
CA SER A 240 -9.06 14.33 12.40
C SER A 240 -10.54 14.00 12.55
N ALA A 241 -11.31 14.06 11.45
CA ALA A 241 -12.71 13.66 11.44
C ALA A 241 -12.91 12.15 11.65
N ALA A 242 -12.00 11.31 11.16
CA ALA A 242 -12.01 9.88 11.44
C ALA A 242 -11.68 9.61 12.92
N LEU A 243 -10.63 10.23 13.44
CA LEU A 243 -10.23 10.13 14.85
C LEU A 243 -11.38 10.57 15.78
N GLU A 244 -12.07 11.68 15.49
CA GLU A 244 -13.25 12.10 16.24
C GLU A 244 -14.38 11.08 16.16
N LYS A 245 -14.73 10.63 14.94
CA LYS A 245 -15.84 9.69 14.74
C LYS A 245 -15.61 8.35 15.45
N PHE A 246 -14.37 7.90 15.51
CA PHE A 246 -13.99 6.62 16.12
C PHE A 246 -13.54 6.76 17.59
N GLY A 247 -13.63 7.95 18.19
CA GLY A 247 -13.27 8.16 19.60
C GLY A 247 -11.78 7.99 19.90
N LEU A 248 -10.93 8.31 18.91
CA LEU A 248 -9.46 8.19 18.96
C LEU A 248 -8.77 9.55 19.20
N LYS A 249 -9.52 10.57 19.59
CA LYS A 249 -8.98 11.81 20.15
C LYS A 249 -9.12 11.75 21.67
N ASP A 250 -8.04 12.09 22.38
CA ASP A 250 -8.06 12.32 23.83
C ASP A 250 -9.02 13.46 24.20
#